data_AF-A0A1L5L3W6-F1
#
_entry.id   AF-A0A1L5L3W6-F1
#
_cell.length_a   1.000
_cell.length_b   1.000
_cell.length_c   1.000
_cell.angle_alpha   90.00
_cell.angle_beta   90.00
_cell.angle_gamma   90.00
#
_symmetry.space_group_name_H-M   'P 1'
#
loop_
_entity.id
_entity.type
_entity.pdbx_description
1 polymer ?
#
loop_
_entity_poly.entity_id
_entity_poly.type
_entity_poly.pdbx_seq_one_letter_code
_entity_poly.pdbx_strand_id
1 'polypeptide(L)'
;MGEVYSHLSEEERQVIQIEVGNGASIRGIGAMLGRSPSSISREIKRNTWFPSNENESYRPYRPKRLKAGPWTGRYYIAGPAQRKADRRRSKPRKPYRLSHDRLWAQVAEWLGRGWSPLLISGRLRVLWPDDALMRVCPETIYR
;
A
#
# COMPACT_ATOMS: atom_id res chain seq x y z
N MET A 1 19.37 17.40 16.11
CA MET A 1 19.28 17.27 14.63
C MET A 1 18.26 16.18 14.35
N GLY A 2 17.13 16.52 13.72
CA GLY A 2 16.07 15.53 13.49
C GLY A 2 16.54 14.50 12.47
N GLU A 3 16.48 13.21 12.80
CA GLU A 3 16.71 12.16 11.82
C GLU A 3 15.71 12.33 10.67
N VAL A 4 16.22 12.49 9.46
CA VAL A 4 15.40 12.50 8.26
C VAL A 4 14.66 11.16 8.21
N TYR A 5 13.33 11.21 8.20
CA TYR A 5 12.51 10.01 8.13
C TYR A 5 12.86 9.20 6.89
N SER A 6 13.50 8.05 7.09
CA SER A 6 13.80 7.08 6.03
C SER A 6 12.97 5.81 6.22
N HIS A 7 12.45 5.28 5.12
CA HIS A 7 11.73 4.02 5.13
C HIS A 7 12.67 2.85 5.41
N LEU A 8 12.16 1.81 6.07
CA LEU A 8 12.88 0.55 6.27
C LEU A 8 13.19 -0.10 4.92
N SER A 9 14.47 -0.33 4.66
CA SER A 9 14.98 -1.02 3.48
C SER A 9 14.61 -2.50 3.50
N GLU A 10 14.79 -3.17 2.36
CA GLU A 10 14.60 -4.63 2.29
C GLU A 10 15.59 -5.36 3.19
N GLU A 11 16.85 -4.93 3.23
CA GLU A 11 17.90 -5.49 4.09
C GLU A 11 17.54 -5.36 5.57
N GLU A 12 17.11 -4.17 6.01
CA GLU A 12 16.66 -3.94 7.39
C GLU A 12 15.47 -4.85 7.73
N ARG A 13 14.56 -5.08 6.77
CA ARG A 13 13.44 -6.03 6.95
C ARG A 13 13.93 -7.48 7.05
N GLN A 14 14.99 -7.87 6.35
CA GLN A 14 15.58 -9.20 6.46
C GLN A 14 16.25 -9.40 7.83
N VAL A 15 16.98 -8.40 8.32
CA VAL A 15 17.56 -8.42 9.68
C VAL A 15 16.46 -8.56 10.73
N ILE A 16 15.36 -7.79 10.63
CA ILE A 16 14.21 -7.94 11.53
C ILE A 16 13.68 -9.39 11.52
N GLN A 17 13.60 -10.04 10.34
CA GLN A 17 13.15 -11.43 10.25
C GLN A 17 14.10 -12.41 10.97
N ILE A 18 15.40 -12.27 10.75
CA ILE A 18 16.42 -13.12 11.38
C ILE A 18 16.38 -12.94 12.90
N GLU A 19 16.42 -11.70 13.37
CA GLU A 19 16.49 -11.38 14.80
C GLU A 19 15.21 -11.73 15.56
N VAL A 20 14.04 -11.60 14.93
CA VAL A 20 12.79 -12.12 15.50
C VAL A 20 12.83 -13.64 15.61
N GLY A 21 13.43 -14.34 14.64
CA GLY A 21 13.66 -15.78 14.69
C GLY A 21 14.63 -16.20 15.81
N ASN A 22 15.62 -15.36 16.10
CA ASN A 22 16.58 -15.53 17.19
C ASN A 22 16.00 -15.17 18.58
N GLY A 23 14.77 -14.64 18.64
CA GLY A 23 14.14 -14.22 19.90
C GLY A 23 14.61 -12.87 20.44
N ALA A 24 15.26 -12.05 19.61
CA ALA A 24 15.72 -10.72 20.01
C ALA A 24 14.56 -9.78 20.39
N SER A 25 14.80 -8.90 21.37
CA SER A 25 13.81 -7.90 21.76
C SER A 25 13.68 -6.79 20.72
N ILE A 26 12.49 -6.17 20.60
CA ILE A 26 12.25 -5.04 19.69
C ILE A 26 13.25 -3.89 19.93
N ARG A 27 13.64 -3.67 21.20
CA ARG A 27 14.63 -2.66 21.56
C ARG A 27 16.02 -3.04 21.07
N GLY A 28 16.40 -4.31 21.17
CA GLY A 28 17.67 -4.83 20.65
C GLY A 28 17.77 -4.71 19.13
N ILE A 29 16.70 -5.08 18.42
CA ILE A 29 16.61 -4.91 16.96
C ILE A 29 16.71 -3.42 16.56
N GLY A 30 16.03 -2.55 17.31
CA GLY A 30 16.12 -1.11 17.09
C GLY A 30 17.55 -0.58 17.28
N ALA A 31 18.24 -0.99 18.34
CA ALA A 31 19.63 -0.62 18.58
C ALA A 31 20.57 -1.13 17.48
N MET A 32 20.39 -2.38 17.03
CA MET A 32 21.21 -2.99 15.96
C MET A 32 21.07 -2.25 14.62
N LEU A 33 19.85 -1.81 14.28
CA LEU A 33 19.57 -1.14 13.01
C LEU A 33 19.71 0.40 13.09
N GLY A 34 20.04 0.96 14.25
CA GLY A 34 20.00 2.41 14.46
C GLY A 34 18.59 2.99 14.28
N ARG A 35 17.54 2.24 14.61
CA ARG A 35 16.14 2.61 14.44
C ARG A 35 15.42 2.73 15.76
N SER A 36 14.44 3.64 15.84
CA SER A 36 13.59 3.71 17.03
C SER A 36 12.85 2.37 17.25
N PRO A 37 12.76 1.87 18.49
CA PRO A 37 11.99 0.66 18.81
C PRO A 37 10.53 0.76 18.37
N SER A 38 9.99 1.99 18.33
CA SER A 38 8.64 2.26 17.84
C SER A 38 8.46 1.96 16.34
N SER A 39 9.49 2.23 15.53
CA SER A 39 9.48 1.93 14.09
C SER A 39 9.44 0.42 13.86
N ILE A 40 10.29 -0.32 14.58
CA ILE A 40 10.36 -1.79 14.52
C ILE A 40 9.03 -2.41 15.00
N SER A 41 8.49 -1.95 16.12
CA SER A 41 7.20 -2.43 16.64
C SER A 41 6.06 -2.23 15.63
N ARG A 42 5.96 -1.04 15.03
CA ARG A 42 4.93 -0.74 14.02
C ARG A 42 5.11 -1.59 12.76
N GLU A 43 6.35 -1.79 12.31
CA GLU A 43 6.67 -2.64 11.17
C GLU A 43 6.21 -4.09 11.41
N ILE A 44 6.63 -4.67 12.53
CA ILE A 44 6.26 -6.03 12.94
C ILE A 44 4.74 -6.13 13.09
N LYS A 45 4.08 -5.21 13.81
CA LYS A 45 2.63 -5.24 14.00
C LYS A 45 1.85 -5.18 12.69
N ARG A 46 2.29 -4.38 11.71
CA ARG A 46 1.61 -4.24 10.41
C ARG A 46 1.77 -5.44 9.50
N ASN A 47 2.87 -6.17 9.62
CA ASN A 47 3.25 -7.22 8.67
C ASN A 47 3.35 -8.61 9.30
N THR A 48 3.09 -8.74 10.60
CA THR A 48 2.96 -10.04 11.27
C THR A 48 1.73 -10.75 10.75
N TRP A 49 1.94 -12.03 10.46
CA TRP A 49 0.91 -12.92 9.97
C TRP A 49 0.50 -13.90 11.07
N PHE A 50 -0.81 -14.15 11.15
CA PHE A 50 -1.41 -15.12 12.04
C PHE A 50 -1.82 -16.36 11.25
N PRO A 51 -1.36 -17.55 11.65
CA PRO A 51 -1.91 -18.80 11.13
C PRO A 51 -3.34 -18.98 11.63
N SER A 52 -4.32 -18.79 10.74
CA SER A 52 -5.71 -19.19 10.95
C SER A 52 -6.13 -20.18 9.88
N ASN A 53 -6.82 -21.25 10.28
CA ASN A 53 -7.45 -22.20 9.37
C ASN A 53 -8.75 -21.64 8.74
N GLU A 54 -9.22 -20.50 9.22
CA GLU A 54 -10.53 -19.91 8.87
C GLU A 54 -10.47 -18.88 7.74
N ASN A 55 -9.28 -18.42 7.33
CA ASN A 55 -9.12 -17.40 6.29
C ASN A 55 -8.15 -17.87 5.19
N GLU A 56 -8.27 -17.27 3.99
CA GLU A 56 -7.41 -17.40 2.79
C GLU A 56 -5.90 -17.23 3.04
N SER A 57 -5.51 -16.97 4.28
CA SER A 57 -4.17 -17.06 4.84
C SER A 57 -3.44 -18.42 4.66
N TYR A 58 -3.96 -19.39 3.90
CA TYR A 58 -3.27 -20.65 3.64
C TYR A 58 -1.99 -20.44 2.81
N ARG A 59 -0.85 -20.86 3.35
CA ARG A 59 0.43 -20.90 2.64
C ARG A 59 0.93 -22.35 2.56
N PRO A 60 0.93 -22.97 1.36
CA PRO A 60 1.16 -24.42 1.20
C PRO A 60 2.53 -24.92 1.72
N TYR A 61 3.58 -24.09 1.63
CA TYR A 61 4.97 -24.49 1.90
C TYR A 61 5.47 -24.11 3.30
N ARG A 62 4.69 -24.42 4.34
CA ARG A 62 5.11 -24.19 5.73
C ARG A 62 5.80 -25.44 6.31
N PRO A 63 7.02 -25.34 6.86
CA PRO A 63 7.70 -26.48 7.51
C PRO A 63 6.81 -27.13 8.58
N LYS A 64 6.76 -28.48 8.62
CA LYS A 64 5.92 -29.26 9.55
C LYS A 64 6.08 -28.86 11.02
N ARG A 65 7.27 -28.43 11.43
CA ARG A 65 7.58 -27.90 12.78
C ARG A 65 6.76 -26.68 13.21
N LEU A 66 6.04 -26.03 12.29
CA LEU A 66 5.17 -24.88 12.55
C LEU A 66 3.67 -25.22 12.40
N LYS A 67 3.33 -26.50 12.23
CA LYS A 67 1.94 -26.98 12.17
C LYS A 67 1.56 -27.62 13.50
N ALA A 68 0.47 -27.12 14.08
CA ALA A 68 -0.27 -27.62 15.24
C ALA A 68 0.38 -27.40 16.63
N GLY A 69 -0.08 -26.35 17.31
CA GLY A 69 0.03 -26.16 18.77
C GLY A 69 -0.72 -24.89 19.20
N PRO A 70 -1.18 -24.76 20.47
CA PRO A 70 -1.94 -23.61 21.00
C PRO A 70 -1.20 -22.25 20.90
N TRP A 71 0.07 -22.29 20.51
CA TRP A 71 0.96 -21.16 20.29
C TRP A 71 1.32 -21.06 18.80
N THR A 72 0.33 -20.72 17.96
CA THR A 72 0.56 -20.20 16.60
C THR A 72 1.12 -18.78 16.69
N GLY A 73 2.39 -18.66 17.10
CA GLY A 73 3.08 -17.37 17.29
C GLY A 73 2.96 -16.44 16.08
N ARG A 74 3.14 -15.12 16.29
CA ARG A 74 3.17 -14.15 15.20
C ARG A 74 4.43 -14.37 14.35
N TYR A 75 4.27 -14.57 13.04
CA TYR A 75 5.42 -14.71 12.13
C TYR A 75 5.62 -13.43 11.32
N TYR A 76 6.83 -12.90 11.35
CA TYR A 76 7.25 -11.79 10.50
C TYR A 76 8.12 -12.33 9.36
N ILE A 77 7.79 -11.97 8.12
CA ILE A 77 8.55 -12.38 6.92
C ILE A 77 8.84 -11.13 6.09
N ALA A 78 10.11 -10.90 5.77
CA ALA A 78 10.61 -9.70 5.12
C ALA A 78 10.04 -9.51 3.71
N GLY A 79 10.11 -10.52 2.84
CA GLY A 79 9.66 -10.39 1.44
C GLY A 79 8.20 -9.96 1.27
N PRO A 80 7.22 -10.58 1.96
CA PRO A 80 5.84 -10.08 1.97
C PRO A 80 5.69 -8.67 2.55
N ALA A 81 6.47 -8.33 3.59
CA ALA A 81 6.44 -7.00 4.19
C ALA A 81 6.91 -5.94 3.18
N GLN A 82 8.00 -6.22 2.45
CA GLN A 82 8.53 -5.38 1.38
C GLN A 82 7.50 -5.19 0.26
N ARG A 83 6.94 -6.28 -0.30
CA ARG A 83 5.89 -6.21 -1.33
C ARG A 83 4.66 -5.41 -0.88
N LYS A 84 4.26 -5.52 0.39
CA LYS A 84 3.17 -4.72 0.96
C LYS A 84 3.56 -3.23 1.06
N ALA A 85 4.81 -2.93 1.42
CA ALA A 85 5.32 -1.56 1.44
C ALA A 85 5.35 -0.96 0.02
N ASP A 86 5.87 -1.68 -0.97
CA ASP A 86 5.92 -1.24 -2.36
C ASP A 86 4.53 -1.00 -2.93
N ARG A 87 3.58 -1.90 -2.67
CA ARG A 87 2.17 -1.72 -3.05
C ARG A 87 1.54 -0.48 -2.43
N ARG A 88 1.88 -0.15 -1.18
CA ARG A 88 1.38 1.08 -0.53
C ARG A 88 2.03 2.32 -1.13
N ARG A 89 3.30 2.23 -1.52
CA ARG A 89 4.06 3.32 -2.13
C ARG A 89 3.59 3.62 -3.56
N SER A 90 3.22 2.58 -4.32
CA SER A 90 2.70 2.74 -5.68
C SER A 90 1.26 3.24 -5.73
N LYS A 91 0.50 3.05 -4.64
CA LYS A 91 -0.88 3.54 -4.56
C LYS A 91 -0.90 5.08 -4.56
N PRO A 92 -1.62 5.71 -5.50
CA PRO A 92 -1.84 7.14 -5.47
C PRO A 92 -2.49 7.57 -4.14
N ARG A 93 -2.00 8.68 -3.56
CA ARG A 93 -2.57 9.23 -2.31
C ARG A 93 -3.95 9.85 -2.51
N LYS A 94 -4.24 10.27 -3.74
CA LYS A 94 -5.54 10.75 -4.19
C LYS A 94 -6.05 9.82 -5.28
N PRO A 95 -7.34 9.47 -5.29
CA PRO A 95 -7.89 8.66 -6.35
C PRO A 95 -7.73 9.40 -7.69
N TYR A 96 -7.64 8.64 -8.79
CA TYR A 96 -7.47 9.22 -10.13
C TYR A 96 -8.59 10.22 -10.42
N ARG A 97 -8.35 11.34 -11.09
CA ARG A 97 -9.40 12.36 -11.28
C ARG A 97 -10.64 11.80 -12.01
N LEU A 98 -10.43 10.85 -12.92
CA LEU A 98 -11.51 10.16 -13.63
C LEU A 98 -12.04 8.91 -12.90
N SER A 99 -11.75 8.77 -11.61
CA SER A 99 -12.38 7.74 -10.76
C SER A 99 -13.77 8.15 -10.25
N HIS A 100 -14.21 9.38 -10.50
CA HIS A 100 -15.56 9.81 -10.17
C HIS A 100 -16.53 9.32 -11.24
N ASP A 101 -17.39 8.37 -10.88
CA ASP A 101 -18.27 7.64 -11.80
C ASP A 101 -19.07 8.55 -12.73
N ARG A 102 -19.61 9.65 -12.20
CA ARG A 102 -20.41 10.61 -12.98
C ARG A 102 -19.59 11.36 -14.03
N LEU A 103 -18.38 11.81 -13.66
CA LEU A 103 -17.49 12.51 -14.59
C LEU A 103 -17.01 11.54 -15.68
N TRP A 104 -16.62 10.33 -15.30
CA TRP A 104 -16.16 9.32 -16.24
C TRP A 104 -17.25 8.92 -17.24
N ALA A 105 -18.48 8.67 -16.76
CA ALA A 105 -19.61 8.34 -17.62
C ALA A 105 -19.82 9.42 -18.70
N GLN A 106 -19.76 10.70 -18.31
CA GLN A 106 -19.96 11.80 -19.25
C GLN A 106 -18.82 11.91 -20.27
N VAL A 107 -17.57 11.78 -19.81
CA VAL A 107 -16.39 11.82 -20.68
C VAL A 107 -16.41 10.65 -21.67
N ALA A 108 -16.72 9.43 -21.20
CA ALA A 108 -16.80 8.24 -22.03
C ALA A 108 -17.92 8.35 -23.09
N GLU A 109 -19.09 8.87 -22.70
CA GLU A 109 -20.20 9.11 -23.62
C GLU A 109 -19.81 10.08 -24.75
N TRP A 110 -19.20 11.22 -24.41
CA TRP A 110 -18.82 12.22 -25.41
C TRP A 110 -17.65 11.78 -26.30
N LEU A 111 -16.68 11.03 -25.75
CA LEU A 111 -15.66 10.37 -26.57
C LEU A 111 -16.30 9.39 -27.56
N GLY A 112 -17.29 8.60 -27.13
CA GLY A 112 -18.04 7.70 -28.02
C GLY A 112 -18.80 8.42 -29.13
N ARG A 113 -19.12 9.69 -28.94
CA ARG A 113 -19.73 10.58 -29.96
C ARG A 113 -18.68 11.32 -30.81
N GLY A 114 -17.40 11.02 -30.66
CA GLY A 114 -16.31 11.61 -31.44
C GLY A 114 -15.86 13.00 -30.97
N TRP A 115 -16.22 13.42 -29.74
CA TRP A 115 -15.82 14.73 -29.23
C TRP A 115 -14.33 14.76 -28.88
N SER A 116 -13.65 15.88 -29.17
CA SER A 116 -12.24 16.04 -28.79
C SER A 116 -12.09 16.26 -27.28
N PRO A 117 -11.02 15.76 -26.64
CA PRO A 117 -10.75 16.00 -25.21
C PRO A 117 -10.74 17.48 -24.80
N LEU A 118 -10.27 18.37 -25.68
CA LEU A 118 -10.35 19.82 -25.50
C LEU A 118 -11.79 20.30 -25.38
N LEU A 119 -12.64 19.88 -26.31
CA LEU A 119 -14.06 20.25 -26.35
C LEU A 119 -14.82 19.68 -25.14
N ILE A 120 -14.53 18.44 -24.74
CA ILE A 120 -15.08 17.81 -23.53
C ILE A 120 -14.73 18.64 -22.29
N SER A 121 -13.43 18.96 -22.10
CA SER A 121 -12.96 19.71 -20.93
C SER A 121 -13.58 21.11 -20.82
N GLY A 122 -13.77 21.79 -21.96
CA GLY A 122 -14.42 23.09 -22.03
C GLY A 122 -15.91 22.99 -21.74
N ARG A 123 -16.60 22.03 -22.35
CA ARG A 123 -18.05 21.86 -22.19
C ARG A 123 -18.43 21.51 -20.76
N LEU A 124 -17.65 20.67 -20.09
CA LEU A 124 -17.85 20.33 -18.68
C LEU A 124 -17.89 21.58 -17.77
N ARG A 125 -17.01 22.57 -18.01
CA ARG A 125 -16.99 23.83 -17.24
C ARG A 125 -18.21 24.71 -17.47
N VAL A 126 -18.83 24.62 -18.66
CA VAL A 126 -20.01 25.40 -19.02
C VAL A 126 -21.28 24.77 -18.45
N LEU A 127 -21.42 23.44 -18.52
CA LEU A 127 -22.62 22.75 -18.05
C LEU A 127 -22.67 22.62 -16.53
N TRP A 128 -21.50 22.54 -15.86
CA TRP A 128 -21.41 22.44 -14.42
C TRP A 128 -20.41 23.47 -13.86
N PRO A 129 -20.78 24.77 -13.85
CA PRO A 129 -19.87 25.83 -13.43
C PRO A 129 -19.46 25.72 -11.96
N ASP A 130 -20.41 25.35 -11.09
CA ASP A 130 -20.23 25.28 -9.63
C ASP A 130 -19.74 23.92 -9.12
N ASP A 131 -19.75 22.88 -9.95
CA ASP A 131 -19.32 21.54 -9.55
C ASP A 131 -17.83 21.32 -9.86
N ALA A 132 -16.99 21.45 -8.83
CA ALA A 132 -15.55 21.22 -8.96
C ALA A 132 -15.20 19.76 -9.31
N LEU A 133 -16.07 18.79 -9.01
CA LEU A 133 -15.86 17.36 -9.33
C LEU A 133 -16.06 17.09 -10.83
N MET A 134 -16.79 17.95 -11.54
CA MET A 134 -17.00 17.86 -12.99
C MET A 134 -15.87 18.52 -13.80
N ARG A 135 -14.73 18.86 -13.19
CA ARG A 135 -13.60 19.51 -13.87
C ARG A 135 -12.46 18.54 -14.20
N VAL A 136 -12.12 18.45 -15.49
CA VAL A 136 -10.97 17.68 -15.99
C VAL A 136 -10.16 18.51 -16.98
N CYS A 137 -8.85 18.28 -17.07
CA CYS A 137 -8.02 18.85 -18.13
C CYS A 137 -7.91 17.85 -19.31
N PRO A 138 -7.72 18.33 -20.55
CA PRO A 138 -7.59 17.46 -21.72
C PRO A 138 -6.51 16.38 -21.56
N GLU A 139 -5.37 16.73 -20.96
CA GLU A 139 -4.25 15.80 -20.72
C GLU A 139 -4.64 14.63 -19.80
N THR A 140 -5.59 14.85 -18.89
CA THR A 140 -6.11 13.77 -18.02
C THR A 140 -7.03 12.83 -18.79
N ILE A 141 -7.69 13.30 -19.85
CA ILE A 141 -8.53 12.45 -20.71
C ILE A 141 -7.65 11.60 -21.64
N TYR A 142 -6.49 12.13 -22.07
CA TYR A 142 -5.53 11.39 -22.90
C TYR A 142 -4.76 10.28 -22.15
N ARG A 143 -4.72 10.33 -20.82
CA ARG A 143 -3.93 9.43 -19.97
C ARG A 143 -4.76 8.27 -19.42
#